data_AF-A0A3A0VB46-F1
#
_entry.id   AF-A0A3A0VB46-F1
#
_cell.length_a   1.000
_cell.length_b   1.000
_cell.length_c   1.000
_cell.angle_alpha   90.00
_cell.angle_beta   90.00
_cell.angle_gamma   90.00
#
_symmetry.space_group_name_H-M   'P 1'
#
loop_
_entity.id
_entity.type
_entity.pdbx_description
1 polymer ?
#
loop_
_entity_poly.entity_id
_entity_poly.type
_entity_poly.pdbx_seq_one_letter_code
_entity_poly.pdbx_strand_id
1 'polypeptide(L)'
;MKKYFKFDKHETNYKKEILGGLTTFLSMAYILAVNPQVLSLAGVDGVSENMKMDQGAIFVATALAAFVGSLFMGLIARYPIALAPGMGLNAFFAFTVVLTMGIPWQVGLTGVLFSGLVFALLTMTGLREVIINAIPYQMKMAVSAGIGLFITFVGLQSSGIIVKNDSTLVTLGHITDGPVLLTIFGIVVTVILYAIRVPGAIFIGMVLTSIVGMFTGLIHTPSGIVGQVPSIEPTFGAAFEAFKDPSQLLTVQFLIVILTFLFIDFFDTAGTLVAVATQAGIMKNNKLPRAGRALFSDSLATIVGAIFGTTTTTSYIESSSGVAVGARTGFASVVTGFCFLLAIFFSPLMEVVTSAVT
;
A
#
# COMPACT_ATOMS: atom_id res chain seq x y z
N MET A 1 1.61 -23.49 17.25
CA MET A 1 0.76 -22.76 16.28
C MET A 1 -0.74 -22.77 16.63
N LYS A 2 -1.50 -23.88 16.50
CA LYS A 2 -2.95 -23.90 16.81
C LYS A 2 -3.34 -23.32 18.18
N LYS A 3 -2.63 -23.72 19.24
CA LYS A 3 -2.84 -23.21 20.62
C LYS A 3 -2.53 -21.71 20.77
N TYR A 4 -1.53 -21.21 20.04
CA TYR A 4 -1.12 -19.81 20.09
C TYR A 4 -2.18 -18.88 19.46
N PHE A 5 -2.66 -19.26 18.28
CA PHE A 5 -3.71 -18.56 17.54
C PHE A 5 -5.13 -18.89 18.00
N LYS A 6 -5.29 -19.87 18.90
CA LYS A 6 -6.58 -20.29 19.48
C LYS A 6 -7.58 -20.73 18.40
N PHE A 7 -7.15 -21.60 17.48
CA PHE A 7 -7.99 -22.06 16.36
C PHE A 7 -9.35 -22.57 16.80
N ASP A 8 -9.40 -23.35 17.89
CA ASP A 8 -10.65 -23.93 18.41
C ASP A 8 -11.63 -22.85 18.86
N LYS A 9 -11.14 -21.76 19.45
CA LYS A 9 -11.96 -20.61 19.87
C LYS A 9 -12.53 -19.83 18.67
N HIS A 10 -11.82 -19.85 17.55
CA HIS A 10 -12.16 -19.11 16.35
C HIS A 10 -12.78 -20.00 15.26
N GLU A 11 -13.10 -21.26 15.58
CA GLU A 11 -13.73 -22.24 14.69
C GLU A 11 -13.05 -22.36 13.30
N THR A 12 -11.72 -22.24 13.31
CA THR A 12 -10.88 -22.22 12.12
C THR A 12 -9.92 -23.41 12.06
N ASN A 13 -9.29 -23.62 10.91
CA ASN A 13 -8.30 -24.66 10.70
C ASN A 13 -7.21 -24.20 9.71
N TYR A 14 -6.15 -24.99 9.57
CA TYR A 14 -5.04 -24.65 8.68
C TYR A 14 -5.48 -24.41 7.24
N LYS A 15 -6.43 -25.21 6.72
CA LYS A 15 -6.91 -25.06 5.34
C LYS A 15 -7.59 -23.70 5.14
N LYS A 16 -8.50 -23.30 6.04
CA LYS A 16 -9.19 -22.01 5.98
C LYS A 16 -8.22 -20.83 6.09
N GLU A 17 -7.27 -20.91 7.02
CA GLU A 17 -6.32 -19.81 7.23
C GLU A 17 -5.28 -19.68 6.12
N ILE A 18 -4.78 -20.80 5.57
CA ILE A 18 -3.84 -20.77 4.43
C ILE A 18 -4.57 -20.23 3.20
N LEU A 19 -5.76 -20.75 2.91
CA LEU A 19 -6.57 -20.26 1.79
C LEU A 19 -6.87 -18.78 1.96
N GLY A 20 -7.29 -18.34 3.15
CA GLY A 20 -7.56 -16.94 3.42
C GLY A 20 -6.31 -16.07 3.30
N GLY A 21 -5.15 -16.52 3.77
CA GLY A 21 -3.88 -15.80 3.60
C GLY A 21 -3.46 -15.66 2.13
N LEU A 22 -3.63 -16.71 1.33
CA LEU A 22 -3.41 -16.68 -0.12
C LEU A 22 -4.39 -15.76 -0.84
N THR A 23 -5.68 -15.80 -0.47
CA THR A 23 -6.72 -14.94 -1.04
C THR A 23 -6.47 -13.47 -0.71
N THR A 24 -6.07 -13.17 0.53
CA THR A 24 -5.63 -11.82 0.91
C THR A 24 -4.41 -11.39 0.11
N PHE A 25 -3.38 -12.24 0.00
CA PHE A 25 -2.19 -11.94 -0.79
C PHE A 25 -2.55 -11.60 -2.24
N LEU A 26 -3.32 -12.45 -2.92
CA LEU A 26 -3.74 -12.20 -4.31
C LEU A 26 -4.54 -10.90 -4.47
N SER A 27 -5.35 -10.55 -3.46
CA SER A 27 -6.09 -9.29 -3.46
C SER A 27 -5.21 -8.07 -3.24
N MET A 28 -4.08 -8.23 -2.56
CA MET A 28 -3.11 -7.17 -2.28
C MET A 28 -1.93 -7.14 -3.26
N ALA A 29 -1.72 -8.19 -4.05
CA ALA A 29 -0.51 -8.39 -4.86
C ALA A 29 -0.23 -7.24 -5.83
N TYR A 30 -1.28 -6.47 -6.17
CA TYR A 30 -1.13 -5.29 -7.00
C TYR A 30 -0.17 -4.24 -6.44
N ILE A 31 -0.03 -4.16 -5.11
CA ILE A 31 0.84 -3.17 -4.47
C ILE A 31 2.31 -3.34 -4.87
N LEU A 32 2.71 -4.56 -5.22
CA LEU A 32 4.07 -4.85 -5.68
C LEU A 32 4.41 -4.12 -6.97
N ALA A 33 3.42 -3.81 -7.82
CA ALA A 33 3.65 -3.07 -9.03
C ALA A 33 3.28 -1.59 -8.88
N VAL A 34 2.15 -1.31 -8.23
CA VAL A 34 1.63 0.06 -8.11
C VAL A 34 2.53 0.93 -7.21
N ASN A 35 3.04 0.42 -6.10
CA ASN A 35 3.87 1.22 -5.20
C ASN A 35 5.20 1.67 -5.84
N PRO A 36 5.98 0.78 -6.49
CA PRO A 36 7.16 1.20 -7.26
C PRO A 36 6.85 2.27 -8.30
N GLN A 37 5.76 2.15 -9.06
CA GLN A 37 5.42 3.14 -10.06
C GLN A 37 5.08 4.51 -9.45
N VAL A 38 4.29 4.54 -8.38
CA VAL A 38 3.93 5.78 -7.70
C VAL A 38 5.14 6.45 -7.06
N LEU A 39 5.95 5.71 -6.30
CA LEU A 39 7.10 6.28 -5.57
C LEU A 39 8.28 6.64 -6.49
N SER A 40 8.46 5.93 -7.60
CA SER A 40 9.44 6.30 -8.63
C SER A 40 8.99 7.45 -9.53
N LEU A 41 7.73 7.90 -9.39
CA LEU A 41 7.11 8.90 -10.26
C LEU A 41 7.15 8.48 -11.74
N ALA A 42 6.89 7.19 -12.00
CA ALA A 42 6.86 6.62 -13.33
C ALA A 42 5.82 7.34 -14.22
N GLY A 43 6.22 7.77 -15.40
CA GLY A 43 5.34 8.48 -16.34
C GLY A 43 5.06 9.94 -16.00
N VAL A 44 5.74 10.52 -14.99
CA VAL A 44 5.66 11.96 -14.70
C VAL A 44 6.82 12.69 -15.38
N ASP A 45 6.48 13.55 -16.35
CA ASP A 45 7.45 14.36 -17.08
C ASP A 45 7.98 15.54 -16.24
N GLY A 46 9.22 15.96 -16.52
CA GLY A 46 9.83 17.15 -15.91
C GLY A 46 10.34 16.98 -14.48
N VAL A 47 10.38 15.75 -13.97
CA VAL A 47 10.94 15.42 -12.65
C VAL A 47 12.43 15.15 -12.76
N SER A 48 13.23 15.82 -11.92
CA SER A 48 14.67 15.61 -11.84
C SER A 48 15.02 14.19 -11.37
N GLU A 49 16.06 13.58 -11.93
CA GLU A 49 16.45 12.19 -11.65
C GLU A 49 16.76 11.92 -10.16
N ASN A 50 17.28 12.92 -9.44
CA ASN A 50 17.53 12.81 -8.00
C ASN A 50 16.25 12.72 -7.14
N MET A 51 15.09 13.07 -7.69
CA MET A 51 13.78 12.99 -7.02
C MET A 51 13.08 11.67 -7.30
N LYS A 52 13.57 10.88 -8.26
CA LYS A 52 13.02 9.56 -8.59
C LYS A 52 13.70 8.50 -7.75
N MET A 53 12.88 7.62 -7.20
CA MET A 53 13.34 6.45 -6.46
C MET A 53 13.53 5.26 -7.42
N ASP A 54 14.49 4.38 -7.11
CA ASP A 54 14.72 3.17 -7.89
C ASP A 54 13.54 2.19 -7.75
N GLN A 55 12.92 1.82 -8.88
CA GLN A 55 11.73 0.96 -8.89
C GLN A 55 12.00 -0.44 -8.34
N GLY A 56 13.16 -1.03 -8.65
CA GLY A 56 13.54 -2.34 -8.18
C GLY A 56 13.72 -2.36 -6.66
N ALA A 57 14.39 -1.35 -6.13
CA ALA A 57 14.59 -1.17 -4.70
C ALA A 57 13.25 -0.96 -3.96
N ILE A 58 12.35 -0.13 -4.51
CA ILE A 58 11.00 0.07 -3.94
C ILE A 58 10.20 -1.25 -3.97
N PHE A 59 10.26 -2.02 -5.04
CA PHE A 59 9.58 -3.31 -5.13
C PHE A 59 10.02 -4.24 -3.99
N VAL A 60 11.33 -4.38 -3.78
CA VAL A 60 11.88 -5.20 -2.69
C VAL A 60 11.50 -4.62 -1.33
N ALA A 61 11.62 -3.30 -1.15
CA ALA A 61 11.24 -2.62 0.09
C ALA A 61 9.76 -2.81 0.42
N THR A 62 8.88 -2.75 -0.58
CA THR A 62 7.43 -2.98 -0.47
C THR A 62 7.15 -4.40 0.00
N ALA A 63 7.75 -5.40 -0.65
CA ALA A 63 7.57 -6.79 -0.32
C ALA A 63 8.08 -7.13 1.10
N LEU A 64 9.25 -6.59 1.48
CA LEU A 64 9.81 -6.79 2.81
C LEU A 64 9.03 -6.07 3.90
N ALA A 65 8.57 -4.84 3.65
CA ALA A 65 7.71 -4.10 4.57
C ALA A 65 6.36 -4.82 4.77
N ALA A 66 5.75 -5.31 3.69
CA ALA A 66 4.51 -6.08 3.76
C ALA A 66 4.70 -7.43 4.49
N PHE A 67 5.83 -8.11 4.27
CA PHE A 67 6.21 -9.31 4.99
C PHE A 67 6.32 -9.06 6.50
N VAL A 68 7.19 -8.12 6.90
CA VAL A 68 7.47 -7.85 8.32
C VAL A 68 6.24 -7.25 9.02
N GLY A 69 5.53 -6.34 8.37
CA GLY A 69 4.29 -5.78 8.89
C GLY A 69 3.24 -6.86 9.11
N SER A 70 2.97 -7.68 8.09
CA SER A 70 1.97 -8.76 8.21
C SER A 70 2.37 -9.80 9.27
N LEU A 71 3.67 -10.04 9.48
CA LEU A 71 4.16 -10.83 10.60
C LEU A 71 3.88 -10.17 11.96
N PHE A 72 4.13 -8.87 12.12
CA PHE A 72 3.80 -8.16 13.35
C PHE A 72 2.30 -8.24 13.65
N MET A 73 1.44 -7.95 12.67
CA MET A 73 -0.02 -8.05 12.85
C MET A 73 -0.45 -9.48 13.20
N GLY A 74 0.12 -10.46 12.51
CA GLY A 74 -0.16 -11.87 12.74
C GLY A 74 0.27 -12.34 14.14
N LEU A 75 1.49 -12.03 14.56
CA LEU A 75 2.07 -12.55 15.80
C LEU A 75 1.64 -11.73 17.02
N ILE A 76 1.69 -10.39 16.95
CA ILE A 76 1.46 -9.50 18.09
C ILE A 76 -0.06 -9.29 18.30
N ALA A 77 -0.76 -8.84 17.27
CA ALA A 77 -2.19 -8.54 17.34
C ALA A 77 -3.09 -9.77 17.20
N ARG A 78 -2.62 -10.77 16.43
CA ARG A 78 -3.34 -12.01 16.12
C ARG A 78 -4.61 -11.79 15.32
N TYR A 79 -4.57 -10.84 14.39
CA TYR A 79 -5.66 -10.54 13.47
C TYR A 79 -5.37 -11.02 12.05
N PRO A 80 -6.38 -11.53 11.31
CA PRO A 80 -6.28 -11.94 9.91
C PRO A 80 -6.26 -10.70 8.99
N ILE A 81 -5.46 -9.70 9.34
CA ILE A 81 -5.33 -8.43 8.63
C ILE A 81 -3.87 -8.34 8.20
N ALA A 82 -3.63 -8.18 6.91
CA ALA A 82 -2.29 -7.99 6.38
C ALA A 82 -1.95 -6.49 6.34
N LEU A 83 -0.65 -6.22 6.43
CA LEU A 83 -0.09 -4.87 6.37
C LEU A 83 0.76 -4.75 5.10
N ALA A 84 0.65 -3.61 4.40
CA ALA A 84 1.49 -3.24 3.26
C ALA A 84 1.52 -1.69 3.12
N PRO A 85 2.39 -1.10 2.28
CA PRO A 85 2.44 0.35 2.07
C PRO A 85 1.09 0.95 1.62
N GLY A 86 0.52 1.90 2.37
CA GLY A 86 -0.84 2.39 2.13
C GLY A 86 -0.97 3.28 0.91
N MET A 87 -1.88 2.94 -0.03
CA MET A 87 -2.02 3.67 -1.30
C MET A 87 -2.26 5.17 -1.15
N GLY A 88 -3.06 5.58 -0.15
CA GLY A 88 -3.27 6.99 0.16
C GLY A 88 -1.99 7.71 0.58
N LEU A 89 -1.16 7.03 1.37
CA LEU A 89 0.09 7.55 1.89
C LEU A 89 1.19 7.56 0.82
N ASN A 90 1.20 6.57 -0.07
CA ASN A 90 2.07 6.53 -1.25
C ASN A 90 1.82 7.75 -2.15
N ALA A 91 0.55 8.04 -2.44
CA ALA A 91 0.17 9.18 -3.28
C ALA A 91 0.49 10.53 -2.61
N PHE A 92 0.18 10.68 -1.32
CA PHE A 92 0.56 11.89 -0.59
C PHE A 92 2.07 12.10 -0.56
N PHE A 93 2.84 11.03 -0.33
CA PHE A 93 4.31 11.08 -0.38
C PHE A 93 4.81 11.56 -1.75
N ALA A 94 4.44 10.85 -2.81
CA ALA A 94 5.00 11.07 -4.13
C ALA A 94 4.57 12.43 -4.72
N PHE A 95 3.27 12.72 -4.71
CA PHE A 95 2.74 13.87 -5.44
C PHE A 95 2.70 15.15 -4.60
N THR A 96 2.51 15.04 -3.28
CA THR A 96 2.48 16.23 -2.43
C THR A 96 3.86 16.53 -1.84
N VAL A 97 4.46 15.59 -1.11
CA VAL A 97 5.73 15.84 -0.40
C VAL A 97 6.88 16.00 -1.40
N VAL A 98 7.02 15.06 -2.33
CA VAL A 98 8.15 15.08 -3.28
C VAL A 98 7.90 16.10 -4.39
N LEU A 99 6.79 15.99 -5.14
CA LEU A 99 6.56 16.89 -6.28
C LEU A 99 6.11 18.30 -5.89
N THR A 100 5.02 18.42 -5.12
CA THR A 100 4.40 19.74 -4.87
C THR A 100 5.21 20.60 -3.90
N MET A 101 5.72 20.00 -2.82
CA MET A 101 6.53 20.70 -1.82
C MET A 101 8.03 20.75 -2.19
N GLY A 102 8.47 19.95 -3.16
CA GLY A 102 9.87 19.88 -3.59
C GLY A 102 10.81 19.27 -2.55
N ILE A 103 10.27 18.50 -1.59
CA ILE A 103 11.07 17.89 -0.53
C ILE A 103 11.75 16.63 -1.08
N PRO A 104 13.08 16.45 -0.92
CA PRO A 104 13.75 15.23 -1.34
C PRO A 104 13.12 13.99 -0.70
N TRP A 105 12.95 12.93 -1.47
CA TRP A 105 12.24 11.72 -1.01
C TRP A 105 12.91 11.09 0.23
N GLN A 106 14.22 11.22 0.40
CA GLN A 106 14.95 10.77 1.59
C GLN A 106 14.44 11.48 2.85
N VAL A 107 14.26 12.81 2.76
CA VAL A 107 13.69 13.64 3.84
C VAL A 107 12.22 13.28 4.06
N GLY A 108 11.48 13.04 2.98
CA GLY A 108 10.12 12.51 3.06
C GLY A 108 10.05 11.19 3.86
N LEU A 109 10.96 10.26 3.60
CA LEU A 109 11.05 8.97 4.31
C LEU A 109 11.45 9.16 5.77
N THR A 110 12.31 10.14 6.08
CA THR A 110 12.56 10.54 7.46
C THR A 110 11.28 11.03 8.13
N GLY A 111 10.45 11.82 7.44
CA GLY A 111 9.13 12.23 7.92
C GLY A 111 8.21 11.05 8.23
N VAL A 112 8.18 10.04 7.36
CA VAL A 112 7.47 8.77 7.58
C VAL A 112 8.01 8.03 8.81
N LEU A 113 9.32 7.93 8.96
CA LEU A 113 9.97 7.30 10.12
C LEU A 113 9.59 8.01 11.43
N PHE A 114 9.67 9.34 11.47
CA PHE A 114 9.27 10.14 12.63
C PHE A 114 7.78 9.97 12.94
N SER A 115 6.92 9.97 11.91
CA SER A 115 5.49 9.71 12.07
C SER A 115 5.26 8.35 12.72
N GLY A 116 5.92 7.29 12.23
CA GLY A 116 5.86 5.95 12.81
C GLY A 116 6.34 5.87 14.26
N LEU A 117 7.43 6.57 14.60
CA LEU A 117 7.95 6.65 15.97
C LEU A 117 6.98 7.37 16.92
N VAL A 118 6.47 8.53 16.52
CA VAL A 118 5.44 9.26 17.27
C VAL A 118 4.21 8.37 17.45
N PHE A 119 3.82 7.63 16.42
CA PHE A 119 2.72 6.69 16.48
C PHE A 119 2.91 5.55 17.47
N ALA A 120 4.09 4.94 17.48
CA ALA A 120 4.43 3.89 18.43
C ALA A 120 4.32 4.44 19.87
N LEU A 121 4.85 5.64 20.12
CA LEU A 121 4.77 6.32 21.42
C LEU A 121 3.32 6.64 21.82
N LEU A 122 2.51 7.21 20.93
CA LEU A 122 1.10 7.51 21.18
C LEU A 122 0.27 6.25 21.44
N THR A 123 0.63 5.13 20.82
CA THR A 123 -0.03 3.84 21.05
C THR A 123 0.33 3.27 22.42
N MET A 124 1.60 3.40 22.84
CA MET A 124 2.05 2.95 24.15
C MET A 124 1.43 3.76 25.31
N THR A 125 1.16 5.05 25.11
CA THR A 125 0.51 5.91 26.11
C THR A 125 -1.02 5.78 26.15
N GLY A 126 -1.62 5.05 25.20
CA GLY A 126 -3.07 4.92 25.05
C GLY A 126 -3.78 6.15 24.47
N LEU A 127 -3.03 7.22 24.17
CA LEU A 127 -3.55 8.47 23.64
C LEU A 127 -4.16 8.28 22.23
N ARG A 128 -3.63 7.33 21.45
CA ARG A 128 -4.12 7.01 20.10
C ARG A 128 -5.62 6.66 20.09
N GLU A 129 -6.08 5.86 21.05
CA GLU A 129 -7.50 5.46 21.11
C GLU A 129 -8.42 6.63 21.46
N VAL A 130 -7.98 7.56 22.32
CA VAL A 130 -8.72 8.78 22.67
C VAL A 130 -8.90 9.68 21.45
N ILE A 131 -7.82 9.88 20.69
CA ILE A 131 -7.86 10.67 19.45
C ILE A 131 -8.83 10.03 18.44
N ILE A 132 -8.92 8.68 18.37
CA ILE A 132 -9.77 7.99 17.37
C ILE A 132 -11.23 8.30 17.67
N ASN A 133 -11.59 8.26 18.95
CA ASN A 133 -12.95 8.49 19.41
C ASN A 133 -13.36 9.98 19.36
N ALA A 134 -12.39 10.89 19.41
CA ALA A 134 -12.65 12.34 19.33
C ALA A 134 -12.99 12.82 17.92
N ILE A 135 -12.58 12.09 16.87
CA ILE A 135 -12.75 12.56 15.49
C ILE A 135 -14.09 12.09 14.92
N PRO A 136 -14.95 13.02 14.45
CA PRO A 136 -16.24 12.70 13.85
C PRO A 136 -16.12 11.75 12.67
N TYR A 137 -17.06 10.81 12.56
CA TYR A 137 -17.10 9.83 11.46
C TYR A 137 -17.10 10.48 10.07
N GLN A 138 -17.78 11.62 9.94
CA GLN A 138 -17.89 12.39 8.70
C GLN A 138 -16.52 12.88 8.20
N MET A 139 -15.64 13.33 9.10
CA MET A 139 -14.28 13.77 8.75
C MET A 139 -13.45 12.59 8.21
N LYS A 140 -13.60 11.40 8.81
CA LYS A 140 -12.90 10.19 8.37
C LYS A 140 -13.30 9.83 6.93
N MET A 141 -14.60 9.86 6.64
CA MET A 141 -15.15 9.58 5.31
C MET A 141 -14.68 10.60 4.26
N ALA A 142 -14.65 11.89 4.61
CA ALA A 142 -14.23 12.95 3.70
C ALA A 142 -12.76 12.82 3.28
N VAL A 143 -11.86 12.50 4.22
CA VAL A 143 -10.43 12.31 3.93
C VAL A 143 -10.21 11.14 2.97
N SER A 144 -10.83 9.99 3.24
CA SER A 144 -10.72 8.81 2.36
C SER A 144 -11.27 9.09 0.96
N ALA A 145 -12.44 9.74 0.85
CA ALA A 145 -13.02 10.09 -0.44
C ALA A 145 -12.15 11.07 -1.24
N GLY A 146 -11.59 12.10 -0.59
CA GLY A 146 -10.70 13.07 -1.23
C GLY A 146 -9.43 12.43 -1.78
N ILE A 147 -8.77 11.57 -0.98
CA ILE A 147 -7.57 10.84 -1.41
C ILE A 147 -7.90 9.89 -2.57
N GLY A 148 -9.02 9.17 -2.51
CA GLY A 148 -9.43 8.27 -3.60
C GLY A 148 -9.68 8.99 -4.93
N LEU A 149 -10.38 10.13 -4.90
CA LEU A 149 -10.59 10.96 -6.09
C LEU A 149 -9.27 11.52 -6.64
N PHE A 150 -8.36 11.93 -5.76
CA PHE A 150 -7.04 12.41 -6.15
C PHE A 150 -6.19 11.32 -6.82
N ILE A 151 -6.13 10.11 -6.25
CA ILE A 151 -5.42 8.96 -6.85
C ILE A 151 -6.04 8.59 -8.20
N THR A 152 -7.37 8.60 -8.28
CA THR A 152 -8.09 8.34 -9.54
C THR A 152 -7.66 9.35 -10.61
N PHE A 153 -7.63 10.63 -10.26
CA PHE A 153 -7.20 11.69 -11.17
C PHE A 153 -5.75 11.47 -11.66
N VAL A 154 -4.83 11.15 -10.75
CA VAL A 154 -3.44 10.89 -11.12
C VAL A 154 -3.29 9.65 -12.01
N GLY A 155 -4.01 8.57 -11.73
CA GLY A 155 -4.01 7.37 -12.57
C GLY A 155 -4.56 7.62 -13.97
N LEU A 156 -5.63 8.43 -14.09
CA LEU A 156 -6.15 8.87 -15.38
C LEU A 156 -5.17 9.77 -16.14
N GLN A 157 -4.33 10.53 -15.42
CA GLN A 157 -3.29 11.35 -16.02
C GLN A 157 -2.10 10.50 -16.49
N SER A 158 -1.59 9.58 -15.67
CA SER A 158 -0.45 8.71 -16.00
C SER A 158 -0.74 7.72 -17.13
N SER A 159 -2.02 7.38 -17.33
CA SER A 159 -2.48 6.55 -18.46
C SER A 159 -2.72 7.34 -19.75
N GLY A 160 -2.65 8.67 -19.73
CA GLY A 160 -2.91 9.53 -20.89
C GLY A 160 -4.39 9.74 -21.21
N ILE A 161 -5.33 9.28 -20.37
CA ILE A 161 -6.78 9.55 -20.54
C ILE A 161 -7.06 11.03 -20.29
N ILE A 162 -6.44 11.61 -19.25
CA ILE A 162 -6.51 13.05 -18.94
C ILE A 162 -5.16 13.67 -19.25
N VAL A 163 -5.14 14.76 -20.02
CA VAL A 163 -3.93 15.52 -20.31
C VAL A 163 -4.11 16.99 -19.96
N LYS A 164 -2.99 17.70 -19.76
CA LYS A 164 -3.01 19.12 -19.43
C LYS A 164 -3.53 19.93 -20.61
N ASN A 165 -4.38 20.91 -20.33
CA ASN A 165 -4.75 21.96 -21.27
C ASN A 165 -4.52 23.33 -20.62
N ASP A 166 -3.77 24.22 -21.27
CA ASP A 166 -3.42 25.50 -20.66
C ASP A 166 -4.63 26.42 -20.41
N SER A 167 -5.76 26.21 -21.10
CA SER A 167 -6.97 27.03 -20.94
C SER A 167 -7.96 26.47 -19.92
N THR A 168 -8.03 25.14 -19.77
CA THR A 168 -9.04 24.45 -18.93
C THR A 168 -8.44 23.61 -17.82
N LEU A 169 -7.11 23.64 -17.69
CA LEU A 169 -6.27 22.76 -16.85
C LEU A 169 -6.28 21.30 -17.29
N VAL A 170 -7.44 20.76 -17.69
CA VAL A 170 -7.63 19.35 -18.07
C VAL A 170 -8.39 19.24 -19.39
N THR A 171 -7.96 18.32 -20.24
CA THR A 171 -8.71 17.88 -21.44
C THR A 171 -8.57 16.37 -21.61
N LEU A 172 -9.38 15.79 -22.48
CA LEU A 172 -9.26 14.38 -22.85
C LEU A 172 -8.01 14.19 -23.72
N GLY A 173 -7.20 13.18 -23.41
CA GLY A 173 -6.08 12.77 -24.24
C GLY A 173 -6.54 12.08 -25.52
N HIS A 174 -5.59 11.58 -26.30
CA HIS A 174 -5.87 10.82 -27.52
C HIS A 174 -6.35 9.41 -27.17
N ILE A 175 -7.66 9.25 -26.98
CA ILE A 175 -8.29 7.98 -26.56
C ILE A 175 -8.05 6.83 -27.56
N THR A 176 -7.71 7.14 -28.82
CA THR A 176 -7.40 6.15 -29.85
C THR A 176 -5.99 5.58 -29.74
N ASP A 177 -5.15 6.13 -28.88
CA ASP A 177 -3.77 5.67 -28.73
C ASP A 177 -3.75 4.29 -28.05
N GLY A 178 -2.84 3.42 -28.53
CA GLY A 178 -2.72 2.04 -28.06
C GLY A 178 -2.64 1.91 -26.53
N PRO A 179 -1.74 2.64 -25.83
CA PRO A 179 -1.65 2.59 -24.37
C PRO A 179 -2.92 3.06 -23.63
N VAL A 180 -3.61 4.06 -24.18
CA VAL A 180 -4.85 4.59 -23.59
C VAL A 180 -5.98 3.56 -23.73
N LEU A 181 -6.12 2.96 -24.92
CA LEU A 181 -7.06 1.86 -25.15
C LEU A 181 -6.78 0.64 -24.26
N LEU A 182 -5.50 0.34 -24.04
CA LEU A 182 -5.08 -0.73 -23.15
C LEU A 182 -5.51 -0.45 -21.70
N THR A 183 -5.37 0.79 -21.24
CA THR A 183 -5.85 1.23 -19.92
C THR A 183 -7.37 1.09 -19.82
N ILE A 184 -8.11 1.56 -20.82
CA ILE A 184 -9.58 1.47 -20.84
C ILE A 184 -10.02 0.00 -20.78
N PHE A 185 -9.37 -0.88 -21.54
CA PHE A 185 -9.60 -2.32 -21.48
C PHE A 185 -9.36 -2.85 -20.06
N GLY A 186 -8.24 -2.51 -19.43
CA GLY A 186 -7.91 -2.95 -18.08
C GLY A 186 -8.89 -2.50 -17.02
N ILE A 187 -9.35 -1.24 -17.09
CA ILE A 187 -10.40 -0.71 -16.21
C ILE A 187 -11.69 -1.51 -16.38
N VAL A 188 -12.14 -1.72 -17.62
CA VAL A 188 -13.39 -2.46 -17.91
C VAL A 188 -13.31 -3.88 -17.38
N VAL A 189 -12.22 -4.61 -17.66
CA VAL A 189 -12.02 -5.99 -17.18
C VAL A 189 -12.00 -6.04 -15.66
N THR A 190 -11.28 -5.12 -15.01
CA THR A 190 -11.18 -5.06 -13.55
C THR A 190 -12.54 -4.79 -12.91
N VAL A 191 -13.31 -3.84 -13.46
CA VAL A 191 -14.67 -3.53 -12.98
C VAL A 191 -15.60 -4.72 -13.14
N ILE A 192 -15.53 -5.44 -14.26
CA ILE A 192 -16.33 -6.66 -14.48
C ILE A 192 -15.97 -7.71 -13.42
N LEU A 193 -14.68 -8.04 -13.27
CA LEU A 193 -14.19 -9.02 -12.28
C LEU A 193 -14.57 -8.64 -10.84
N TYR A 194 -14.49 -7.36 -10.52
CA TYR A 194 -14.88 -6.82 -9.23
C TYR A 194 -16.39 -6.94 -9.00
N ALA A 195 -17.22 -6.63 -10.01
CA ALA A 195 -18.67 -6.74 -9.94
C ALA A 195 -19.14 -8.19 -9.73
N ILE A 196 -18.46 -9.16 -10.35
CA ILE A 196 -18.72 -10.60 -10.13
C ILE A 196 -18.02 -11.16 -8.87
N ARG A 197 -17.40 -10.30 -8.04
CA ARG A 197 -16.77 -10.62 -6.75
C ARG A 197 -15.65 -11.67 -6.83
N VAL A 198 -14.83 -11.63 -7.88
CA VAL A 198 -13.65 -12.49 -7.99
C VAL A 198 -12.57 -12.02 -7.00
N PRO A 199 -12.02 -12.90 -6.14
CA PRO A 199 -10.91 -12.53 -5.27
C PRO A 199 -9.66 -12.20 -6.10
N GLY A 200 -8.98 -11.10 -5.79
CA GLY A 200 -7.86 -10.63 -6.61
C GLY A 200 -8.27 -9.98 -7.92
N ALA A 201 -9.52 -9.50 -8.07
CA ALA A 201 -10.01 -8.88 -9.30
C ALA A 201 -9.07 -7.83 -9.90
N ILE A 202 -8.51 -6.94 -9.07
CA ILE A 202 -7.55 -5.91 -9.50
C ILE A 202 -6.29 -6.57 -10.07
N PHE A 203 -5.67 -7.49 -9.32
CA PHE A 203 -4.46 -8.20 -9.76
C PHE A 203 -4.69 -9.00 -11.05
N ILE A 204 -5.80 -9.72 -11.15
CA ILE A 204 -6.14 -10.49 -12.35
C ILE A 204 -6.41 -9.54 -13.53
N GLY A 205 -7.09 -8.42 -13.31
CA GLY A 205 -7.31 -7.39 -14.31
C GLY A 205 -6.00 -6.85 -14.88
N MET A 206 -5.03 -6.53 -14.01
CA MET A 206 -3.70 -6.12 -14.44
C MET A 206 -2.99 -7.20 -15.24
N VAL A 207 -3.01 -8.46 -14.79
CA VAL A 207 -2.38 -9.58 -15.52
C VAL A 207 -2.98 -9.73 -16.92
N LEU A 208 -4.31 -9.70 -17.04
CA LEU A 208 -4.98 -9.79 -18.34
C LEU A 208 -4.64 -8.60 -19.24
N THR A 209 -4.53 -7.41 -18.66
CA THR A 209 -4.15 -6.19 -19.38
C THR A 209 -2.71 -6.28 -19.88
N SER A 210 -1.76 -6.71 -19.03
CA SER A 210 -0.39 -6.98 -19.44
C SER A 210 -0.30 -8.02 -20.56
N ILE A 211 -1.09 -9.10 -20.49
CA ILE A 211 -1.14 -10.13 -21.54
C ILE A 211 -1.60 -9.54 -22.87
N VAL A 212 -2.69 -8.76 -22.85
CA VAL A 212 -3.17 -8.09 -24.07
C VAL A 212 -2.14 -7.09 -24.59
N GLY A 213 -1.49 -6.32 -23.71
CA GLY A 213 -0.41 -5.40 -24.07
C GLY A 213 0.79 -6.10 -24.72
N MET A 214 1.12 -7.32 -24.29
CA MET A 214 2.16 -8.13 -24.93
C MET A 214 1.73 -8.61 -26.32
N PHE A 215 0.48 -9.05 -26.49
CA PHE A 215 -0.03 -9.47 -27.80
C PHE A 215 -0.14 -8.32 -28.81
N THR A 216 -0.45 -7.12 -28.35
CA THR A 216 -0.50 -5.92 -29.21
C THR A 216 0.87 -5.31 -29.46
N GLY A 217 1.93 -5.79 -28.82
CA GLY A 217 3.30 -5.28 -28.92
C GLY A 217 3.52 -3.96 -28.18
N LEU A 218 2.57 -3.53 -27.34
CA LEU A 218 2.67 -2.32 -26.50
C LEU A 218 3.50 -2.55 -25.23
N ILE A 219 3.62 -3.81 -24.80
CA ILE A 219 4.39 -4.22 -23.63
C ILE A 219 5.39 -5.29 -24.05
N HIS A 220 6.65 -5.13 -23.67
CA HIS A 220 7.67 -6.14 -23.93
C HIS A 220 7.44 -7.38 -23.08
N THR A 221 7.75 -8.55 -23.64
CA THR A 221 7.74 -9.80 -22.87
C THR A 221 8.79 -9.74 -21.76
N PRO A 222 8.49 -10.26 -20.57
CA PRO A 222 9.42 -10.18 -19.44
C PRO A 222 10.68 -11.00 -19.75
N SER A 223 11.81 -10.54 -19.22
CA SER A 223 13.11 -11.21 -19.35
C SER A 223 13.12 -12.64 -18.77
N GLY A 224 12.18 -12.95 -17.87
CA GLY A 224 11.97 -14.29 -17.31
C GLY A 224 10.75 -14.34 -16.39
N ILE A 225 10.57 -15.47 -15.70
CA ILE A 225 9.53 -15.64 -14.65
C ILE A 225 10.14 -15.51 -13.25
N VAL A 226 11.32 -16.10 -13.06
CA VAL A 226 12.11 -16.03 -11.83
C VAL A 226 13.46 -15.44 -12.19
N GLY A 227 13.88 -14.42 -11.45
CA GLY A 227 15.10 -13.66 -11.76
C GLY A 227 15.90 -13.29 -10.52
N GLN A 228 16.96 -12.51 -10.74
CA GLN A 228 17.71 -11.93 -9.64
C GLN A 228 16.85 -10.93 -8.88
N VAL A 229 16.91 -11.00 -7.56
CA VAL A 229 16.28 -10.04 -6.68
C VAL A 229 16.95 -8.67 -6.89
N PRO A 230 16.19 -7.60 -7.19
CA PRO A 230 16.75 -6.26 -7.31
C PRO A 230 17.47 -5.84 -6.03
N SER A 231 18.50 -4.99 -6.14
CA SER A 231 19.18 -4.48 -4.96
C SER A 231 18.28 -3.52 -4.19
N ILE A 232 18.19 -3.70 -2.86
CA ILE A 232 17.53 -2.75 -1.96
C ILE A 232 18.45 -1.60 -1.53
N GLU A 233 19.75 -1.70 -1.84
CA GLU A 233 20.77 -0.71 -1.44
C GLU A 233 20.37 0.76 -1.71
N PRO A 234 19.73 1.12 -2.85
CA PRO A 234 19.37 2.52 -3.12
C PRO A 234 18.37 3.13 -2.13
N THR A 235 17.52 2.33 -1.49
CA THR A 235 16.45 2.83 -0.61
C THR A 235 16.67 2.45 0.85
N PHE A 236 17.45 1.39 1.11
CA PHE A 236 17.70 0.90 2.46
C PHE A 236 18.44 1.94 3.31
N GLY A 237 17.82 2.35 4.42
CA GLY A 237 18.39 3.32 5.35
C GLY A 237 18.33 4.77 4.85
N ALA A 238 17.73 5.05 3.69
CA ALA A 238 17.60 6.41 3.16
C ALA A 238 16.84 7.35 4.11
N ALA A 239 15.92 6.81 4.92
CA ALA A 239 15.24 7.56 5.99
C ALA A 239 16.19 8.15 7.05
N PHE A 240 17.44 7.67 7.13
CA PHE A 240 18.45 8.21 8.04
C PHE A 240 19.36 9.28 7.39
N GLU A 241 19.26 9.51 6.08
CA GLU A 241 20.17 10.44 5.41
C GLU A 241 19.90 11.90 5.79
N ALA A 242 18.63 12.27 6.01
CA ALA A 242 18.26 13.62 6.38
C ALA A 242 18.82 14.05 7.77
N PHE A 243 19.29 13.11 8.60
CA PHE A 243 19.99 13.46 9.84
C PHE A 243 21.37 14.08 9.59
N LYS A 244 21.94 13.93 8.39
CA LYS A 244 23.20 14.59 8.01
C LYS A 244 23.04 16.10 7.84
N ASP A 245 21.81 16.56 7.55
CA ASP A 245 21.47 17.98 7.45
C ASP A 245 20.25 18.30 8.33
N PRO A 246 20.46 18.56 9.64
CA PRO A 246 19.37 18.86 10.58
C PRO A 246 18.55 20.10 10.21
N SER A 247 19.05 20.97 9.33
CA SER A 247 18.32 22.16 8.89
C SER A 247 17.03 21.79 8.15
N GLN A 248 17.01 20.66 7.44
CA GLN A 248 15.85 20.14 6.72
C GLN A 248 14.78 19.59 7.67
N LEU A 249 15.20 19.09 8.84
CA LEU A 249 14.34 18.47 9.87
C LEU A 249 13.67 19.50 10.78
N LEU A 250 14.23 20.70 10.91
CA LEU A 250 13.72 21.76 11.79
C LEU A 250 12.80 22.76 11.07
N THR A 251 12.25 22.37 9.92
CA THR A 251 11.33 23.22 9.15
C THR A 251 9.87 23.00 9.53
N VAL A 252 9.06 24.05 9.40
CA VAL A 252 7.60 23.95 9.58
C VAL A 252 6.99 22.99 8.54
N GLN A 253 7.55 22.97 7.32
CA GLN A 253 7.12 22.05 6.27
C GLN A 253 7.33 20.58 6.68
N PHE A 254 8.47 20.24 7.25
CA PHE A 254 8.74 18.89 7.75
C PHE A 254 7.78 18.48 8.87
N LEU A 255 7.47 19.39 9.79
CA LEU A 255 6.46 19.15 10.83
C LEU A 255 5.07 18.90 10.22
N ILE A 256 4.67 19.67 9.20
CA ILE A 256 3.41 19.45 8.47
C ILE A 256 3.40 18.05 7.86
N VAL A 257 4.49 17.64 7.20
CA VAL A 257 4.61 16.28 6.62
C VAL A 257 4.40 15.20 7.67
N ILE A 258 5.08 15.28 8.82
CA ILE A 258 4.92 14.30 9.91
C ILE A 258 3.47 14.25 10.39
N LEU A 259 2.87 15.41 10.66
CA LEU A 259 1.51 15.50 11.16
C LEU A 259 0.50 14.99 10.13
N THR A 260 0.66 15.30 8.85
CA THR A 260 -0.24 14.82 7.80
C THR A 260 -0.15 13.32 7.62
N PHE A 261 1.06 12.73 7.57
CA PHE A 261 1.21 11.27 7.58
C PHE A 261 0.56 10.66 8.82
N LEU A 262 0.75 11.29 9.97
CA LEU A 262 0.15 10.84 11.22
C LEU A 262 -1.38 10.80 11.09
N PHE A 263 -2.00 11.87 10.61
CA PHE A 263 -3.46 11.93 10.47
C PHE A 263 -4.00 10.97 9.40
N ILE A 264 -3.36 10.85 8.24
CA ILE A 264 -3.86 9.99 7.16
C ILE A 264 -3.78 8.52 7.59
N ASP A 265 -2.61 8.07 8.06
CA ASP A 265 -2.39 6.69 8.49
C ASP A 265 -3.33 6.30 9.62
N PHE A 266 -3.57 7.23 10.53
CA PHE A 266 -4.48 7.04 11.65
C PHE A 266 -5.86 6.57 11.22
N PHE A 267 -6.44 7.23 10.22
CA PHE A 267 -7.77 6.90 9.72
C PHE A 267 -7.77 5.67 8.85
N ASP A 268 -6.73 5.49 8.04
CA ASP A 268 -6.62 4.34 7.15
C ASP A 268 -6.53 3.04 7.97
N THR A 269 -5.60 3.00 8.94
CA THR A 269 -5.46 1.87 9.86
C THR A 269 -6.73 1.64 10.67
N ALA A 270 -7.28 2.68 11.31
CA ALA A 270 -8.44 2.51 12.18
C ALA A 270 -9.69 2.08 11.40
N GLY A 271 -9.95 2.71 10.25
CA GLY A 271 -11.07 2.38 9.38
C GLY A 271 -10.99 0.94 8.90
N THR A 272 -9.83 0.54 8.38
CA THR A 272 -9.62 -0.81 7.87
C THR A 272 -9.67 -1.86 8.97
N LEU A 273 -9.03 -1.63 10.12
CA LEU A 273 -9.07 -2.55 11.26
C LEU A 273 -10.51 -2.81 11.70
N VAL A 274 -11.32 -1.77 11.84
CA VAL A 274 -12.73 -1.89 12.25
C VAL A 274 -13.54 -2.63 11.18
N ALA A 275 -13.37 -2.27 9.90
CA ALA A 275 -14.11 -2.88 8.80
C ALA A 275 -13.82 -4.40 8.70
N VAL A 276 -12.55 -4.78 8.62
CA VAL A 276 -12.16 -6.20 8.47
C VAL A 276 -12.48 -6.98 9.75
N ALA A 277 -12.26 -6.42 10.94
CA ALA A 277 -12.59 -7.11 12.18
C ALA A 277 -14.10 -7.30 12.38
N THR A 278 -14.93 -6.37 11.90
CA THR A 278 -16.38 -6.51 11.90
C THR A 278 -16.79 -7.68 11.01
N GLN A 279 -16.28 -7.73 9.77
CA GLN A 279 -16.56 -8.82 8.84
C GLN A 279 -16.03 -10.18 9.34
N ALA A 280 -14.92 -10.18 10.08
CA ALA A 280 -14.35 -11.38 10.69
C ALA A 280 -15.11 -11.86 11.95
N GLY A 281 -16.11 -11.11 12.42
CA GLY A 281 -16.87 -11.44 13.65
C GLY A 281 -16.04 -11.29 14.93
N ILE A 282 -15.04 -10.41 14.91
CA ILE A 282 -14.08 -10.22 16.01
C ILE A 282 -14.50 -9.09 16.96
N MET A 283 -15.34 -8.17 16.48
CA MET A 283 -15.83 -7.03 17.26
C MET A 283 -16.62 -7.48 18.49
N LYS A 284 -16.40 -6.80 19.62
CA LYS A 284 -17.11 -7.05 20.88
C LYS A 284 -17.58 -5.74 21.47
N ASN A 285 -18.88 -5.60 21.71
CA ASN A 285 -19.48 -4.36 22.24
C ASN A 285 -19.08 -3.11 21.44
N ASN A 286 -19.06 -3.21 20.10
CA ASN A 286 -18.59 -2.17 19.18
C ASN A 286 -17.14 -1.70 19.40
N LYS A 287 -16.33 -2.47 20.11
CA LYS A 287 -14.89 -2.23 20.28
C LYS A 287 -14.09 -3.39 19.69
N LEU A 288 -12.94 -3.05 19.12
CA LEU A 288 -11.97 -4.04 18.67
C LEU A 288 -11.17 -4.52 19.88
N PRO A 289 -11.24 -5.81 20.27
CA PRO A 289 -10.36 -6.33 21.30
C PRO A 289 -8.90 -6.09 20.91
N ARG A 290 -7.97 -5.93 21.85
CA ARG A 290 -6.52 -5.81 21.54
C ARG A 290 -6.17 -4.73 20.49
N ALA A 291 -6.99 -3.69 20.32
CA ALA A 291 -6.77 -2.62 19.34
C ALA A 291 -5.36 -2.04 19.47
N GLY A 292 -4.90 -1.72 20.69
CA GLY A 292 -3.55 -1.23 20.94
C GLY A 292 -2.42 -2.13 20.39
N ARG A 293 -2.60 -3.46 20.35
CA ARG A 293 -1.61 -4.37 19.74
C ARG A 293 -1.60 -4.30 18.22
N ALA A 294 -2.77 -4.14 17.60
CA ALA A 294 -2.91 -3.95 16.16
C ALA A 294 -2.27 -2.63 15.74
N LEU A 295 -2.64 -1.55 16.42
CA LEU A 295 -2.09 -0.21 16.22
C LEU A 295 -0.58 -0.17 16.44
N PHE A 296 -0.06 -0.90 17.43
CA PHE A 296 1.39 -0.98 17.66
C PHE A 296 2.10 -1.76 16.54
N SER A 297 1.49 -2.84 16.05
CA SER A 297 2.04 -3.64 14.93
C SER A 297 2.15 -2.80 13.66
N ASP A 298 1.12 -2.00 13.41
CA ASP A 298 1.04 -1.01 12.34
C ASP A 298 2.14 0.05 12.44
N SER A 299 2.33 0.67 13.62
CA SER A 299 3.43 1.63 13.82
C SER A 299 4.82 1.02 13.60
N LEU A 300 5.03 -0.21 14.08
CA LEU A 300 6.29 -0.93 13.84
C LEU A 300 6.50 -1.24 12.36
N ALA A 301 5.44 -1.60 11.65
CA ALA A 301 5.49 -1.85 10.22
C ALA A 301 5.86 -0.58 9.45
N THR A 302 5.31 0.58 9.83
CA THR A 302 5.67 1.89 9.27
C THR A 302 7.14 2.24 9.51
N ILE A 303 7.64 2.04 10.73
CA ILE A 303 9.07 2.28 11.05
C ILE A 303 9.96 1.39 10.17
N VAL A 304 9.65 0.08 10.10
CA VAL A 304 10.42 -0.86 9.28
C VAL A 304 10.32 -0.55 7.79
N GLY A 305 9.13 -0.17 7.31
CA GLY A 305 8.89 0.26 5.93
C GLY A 305 9.77 1.45 5.55
N ALA A 306 9.80 2.50 6.39
CA ALA A 306 10.65 3.65 6.18
C ALA A 306 12.15 3.28 6.14
N ILE A 307 12.59 2.34 6.98
CA ILE A 307 13.96 1.85 6.99
C ILE A 307 14.30 1.07 5.71
N PHE A 308 13.39 0.23 5.21
CA PHE A 308 13.56 -0.44 3.91
C PHE A 308 13.49 0.55 2.73
N GLY A 309 12.90 1.72 2.96
CA GLY A 309 12.79 2.81 1.99
C GLY A 309 11.49 2.76 1.18
N THR A 310 10.42 2.29 1.80
CA THR A 310 9.04 2.51 1.35
C THR A 310 8.32 3.41 2.34
N THR A 311 7.20 4.01 1.92
CA THR A 311 6.38 4.86 2.79
C THR A 311 5.54 4.04 3.80
N THR A 312 4.68 4.73 4.53
CA THR A 312 3.85 4.23 5.63
C THR A 312 3.12 2.94 5.30
N THR A 313 3.29 1.95 6.18
CA THR A 313 2.68 0.62 6.04
C THR A 313 1.46 0.52 6.93
N THR A 314 0.30 0.26 6.34
CA THR A 314 -0.99 0.31 7.00
C THR A 314 -1.80 -0.98 6.80
N SER A 315 -2.96 -1.07 7.45
CA SER A 315 -3.90 -2.19 7.34
C SER A 315 -4.62 -2.18 6.00
N TYR A 316 -4.67 -3.34 5.35
CA TYR A 316 -5.28 -3.50 4.02
C TYR A 316 -6.69 -4.07 4.08
N ILE A 317 -7.63 -3.37 3.45
CA ILE A 317 -9.06 -3.71 3.43
C ILE A 317 -9.33 -5.00 2.64
N GLU A 318 -8.44 -5.31 1.70
CA GLU A 318 -8.36 -6.53 0.90
C GLU A 318 -8.32 -7.79 1.77
N SER A 319 -7.87 -7.67 3.02
CA SER A 319 -7.94 -8.76 4.01
C SER A 319 -9.37 -9.25 4.25
N SER A 320 -10.38 -8.44 3.94
CA SER A 320 -11.79 -8.85 3.89
C SER A 320 -12.04 -10.05 2.99
N SER A 321 -11.31 -10.17 1.88
CA SER A 321 -11.42 -11.30 0.93
C SER A 321 -10.97 -12.61 1.57
N GLY A 322 -9.83 -12.61 2.27
CA GLY A 322 -9.34 -13.76 3.02
C GLY A 322 -10.27 -14.13 4.19
N VAL A 323 -10.82 -13.12 4.86
CA VAL A 323 -11.84 -13.31 5.91
C VAL A 323 -13.12 -13.92 5.33
N ALA A 324 -13.55 -13.53 4.14
CA ALA A 324 -14.74 -14.08 3.49
C ALA A 324 -14.62 -15.59 3.22
N VAL A 325 -13.42 -16.08 2.89
CA VAL A 325 -13.15 -17.52 2.68
C VAL A 325 -12.78 -18.28 3.95
N GLY A 326 -12.81 -17.63 5.11
CA GLY A 326 -12.76 -18.28 6.42
C GLY A 326 -11.53 -17.98 7.28
N ALA A 327 -10.67 -17.02 6.93
CA ALA A 327 -9.61 -16.57 7.84
C ALA A 327 -10.20 -15.87 9.07
N ARG A 328 -9.70 -16.21 10.24
CA ARG A 328 -10.15 -15.66 11.53
C ARG A 328 -9.01 -15.26 12.46
N THR A 329 -7.78 -15.70 12.19
CA THR A 329 -6.64 -15.46 13.09
C THR A 329 -5.45 -14.84 12.39
N GLY A 330 -4.48 -14.36 13.18
CA GLY A 330 -3.22 -13.85 12.65
C GLY A 330 -2.37 -14.87 11.88
N PHE A 331 -2.73 -16.15 11.86
CA PHE A 331 -2.04 -17.12 11.02
C PHE A 331 -2.23 -16.83 9.53
N ALA A 332 -3.42 -16.35 9.11
CA ALA A 332 -3.64 -15.90 7.74
C ALA A 332 -2.69 -14.74 7.35
N SER A 333 -2.49 -13.75 8.22
CA SER A 333 -1.54 -12.64 7.97
C SER A 333 -0.10 -13.12 7.86
N VAL A 334 0.30 -14.09 8.68
CA VAL A 334 1.63 -14.72 8.57
C VAL A 334 1.79 -15.36 7.19
N VAL A 335 0.78 -16.10 6.72
CA VAL A 335 0.79 -16.70 5.37
C VAL A 335 0.92 -15.63 4.30
N THR A 336 0.10 -14.57 4.36
CA THR A 336 0.18 -13.44 3.42
C THR A 336 1.56 -12.81 3.40
N GLY A 337 2.16 -12.56 4.57
CA GLY A 337 3.51 -12.01 4.67
C GLY A 337 4.53 -12.89 3.95
N PHE A 338 4.52 -14.21 4.18
CA PHE A 338 5.44 -15.11 3.49
C PHE A 338 5.20 -15.14 1.97
N CYS A 339 3.97 -14.98 1.49
CA CYS A 339 3.71 -14.84 0.07
C CYS A 339 4.35 -13.57 -0.51
N PHE A 340 4.31 -12.43 0.20
CA PHE A 340 5.04 -11.22 -0.20
C PHE A 340 6.55 -11.44 -0.25
N LEU A 341 7.12 -12.13 0.74
CA LEU A 341 8.54 -12.47 0.72
C LEU A 341 8.91 -13.35 -0.48
N LEU A 342 8.08 -14.34 -0.81
CA LEU A 342 8.29 -15.19 -1.98
C LEU A 342 8.09 -14.44 -3.30
N ALA A 343 7.23 -13.43 -3.33
CA ALA A 343 6.98 -12.63 -4.53
C ALA A 343 8.23 -11.92 -5.05
N ILE A 344 9.22 -11.67 -4.18
CA ILE A 344 10.49 -11.01 -4.53
C ILE A 344 11.26 -11.77 -5.63
N PHE A 345 11.19 -13.10 -5.63
CA PHE A 345 11.84 -13.94 -6.64
C PHE A 345 11.21 -13.83 -8.03
N PHE A 346 9.99 -13.30 -8.10
CA PHE A 346 9.24 -13.08 -9.34
C PHE A 346 9.38 -11.64 -9.85
N SER A 347 10.44 -10.92 -9.44
CA SER A 347 10.74 -9.56 -9.88
C SER A 347 10.70 -9.33 -11.40
N PRO A 348 11.11 -10.26 -12.30
CA PRO A 348 11.05 -10.02 -13.74
C PRO A 348 9.61 -9.87 -14.26
N LEU A 349 8.63 -10.43 -13.55
CA LEU A 349 7.21 -10.25 -13.90
C LEU A 349 6.72 -8.81 -13.67
N MET A 350 7.50 -7.96 -13.00
CA MET A 350 7.15 -6.55 -12.86
C MET A 350 7.44 -5.74 -14.14
N GLU A 351 8.29 -6.23 -15.05
CA GLU A 351 8.60 -5.56 -16.33
C GLU A 351 7.36 -5.39 -17.23
N VAL A 352 6.38 -6.30 -17.10
CA VAL A 352 5.14 -6.23 -17.89
C VAL A 352 4.08 -5.32 -17.29
N VAL A 353 4.34 -4.75 -16.11
CA VAL A 353 3.39 -3.87 -15.43
C VAL A 353 3.81 -2.42 -15.68
N THR A 354 3.21 -1.82 -16.71
CA THR A 354 3.44 -0.44 -17.15
C THR A 354 2.41 0.52 -16.55
N SER A 355 2.57 1.84 -16.75
CA SER A 355 1.61 2.85 -16.27
C SER A 355 0.20 2.71 -16.87
N ALA A 356 0.08 2.04 -18.02
CA ALA A 356 -1.21 1.72 -18.64
C ALA A 356 -1.91 0.51 -17.99
N VAL A 357 -1.17 -0.29 -17.21
CA VAL A 357 -1.67 -1.51 -16.58
C VAL A 357 -2.13 -1.27 -15.14
N THR A 358 -1.41 -0.42 -14.41
CA THR A 358 -1.62 -0.10 -12.97
C THR A 358 -2.70 0.92 -12.71
#